data_AF-A0A9E5JWC9-F1
#
_entry.id   AF-A0A9E5JWC9-F1
#
_cell.length_a   1.000
_cell.length_b   1.000
_cell.length_c   1.000
_cell.angle_alpha   90.00
_cell.angle_beta   90.00
_cell.angle_gamma   90.00
#
_symmetry.space_group_name_H-M   'P 1'
#
loop_
_entity.id
_entity.type
_entity.pdbx_description
1 polymer ?
#
loop_
_entity_poly.entity_id
_entity_poly.type
_entity_poly.pdbx_seq_one_letter_code
_entity_poly.pdbx_strand_id
1 'polypeptide(L)'
;MLKLTIRAALIASLCITGLVSAGTQASINCPLANQPFSLDMPLSDAFRNETAKQLIHQYAPNLGHGLTASFGGGDLPESFANIMSPRLLLSFEGISLEPKQLAALERQLQEIPVTQVDRTQRCQRYDNDRPTLPEDLSGTAVLVFQKITGFRDEPSVQAAATALRTLAKRHGWKIVFSEQGGVFNPQDLARFDTLIWNNVSGDALTLEQRQAFKDYLSHGGGFVGIHGSGGDPVYFWDWYADDVIGARFIGHPADPQFQMATVKVENHHPVLSAGLPDNWSMNEEWYSFRASQKKTETSVVADKYVVASLDESTYSPKGFGGQDLSMGDHPIAWAQCLAKGRVFYTAIGHLAENYTEPNSARLLENGILWSLNQDQTSCQQSLQIDQ
;
A
#
# COMPACT_ATOMS: atom_id res chain seq x y z
N MET A 1 -2.27 17.60 -76.74
CA MET A 1 -1.36 18.74 -76.83
C MET A 1 -2.15 20.03 -76.66
N LEU A 2 -2.14 20.66 -75.49
CA LEU A 2 -2.28 22.11 -75.40
C LEU A 2 -1.82 22.60 -74.02
N LYS A 3 -1.20 23.77 -74.06
CA LYS A 3 -0.24 24.31 -73.09
C LYS A 3 -0.90 24.95 -71.87
N LEU A 4 -0.18 24.80 -70.76
CA LEU A 4 -0.06 25.66 -69.58
C LEU A 4 -0.57 27.10 -69.74
N THR A 5 -1.46 27.53 -68.84
CA THR A 5 -1.69 28.94 -68.50
C THR A 5 -1.52 29.15 -66.99
N ILE A 6 -0.69 30.15 -66.71
CA ILE A 6 -0.21 30.74 -65.46
C ILE A 6 -1.35 31.16 -64.50
N ARG A 7 -1.12 31.08 -63.17
CA ARG A 7 -1.29 32.23 -62.25
C ARG A 7 -0.74 31.99 -60.84
N ALA A 8 -0.05 33.03 -60.36
CA ALA A 8 0.75 33.11 -59.16
C ALA A 8 -0.05 32.97 -57.86
N ALA A 9 0.55 32.30 -56.86
CA ALA A 9 0.02 32.16 -55.52
C ALA A 9 0.39 33.39 -54.67
N LEU A 10 -0.61 34.05 -54.08
CA LEU A 10 -0.45 34.93 -52.93
C LEU A 10 -0.39 34.06 -51.67
N ILE A 11 0.73 34.09 -50.96
CA ILE A 11 0.89 33.44 -49.66
C ILE A 11 0.31 34.36 -48.59
N ALA A 12 -0.81 33.99 -48.00
CA ALA A 12 -1.32 34.59 -46.78
C ALA A 12 -0.72 33.83 -45.58
N SER A 13 0.20 34.46 -44.85
CA SER A 13 0.70 33.95 -43.57
C SER A 13 -0.39 34.04 -42.51
N LEU A 14 -1.01 32.90 -42.19
CA LEU A 14 -1.77 32.74 -40.95
C LEU A 14 -0.78 32.55 -39.79
N CYS A 15 -0.65 33.56 -38.94
CA CYS A 15 -0.06 33.41 -37.61
C CYS A 15 -0.98 32.51 -36.78
N ILE A 16 -0.69 31.21 -36.73
CA ILE A 16 -1.25 30.31 -35.73
C ILE A 16 -0.47 30.58 -34.44
N THR A 17 -1.03 31.42 -33.56
CA THR A 17 -0.56 31.51 -32.18
C THR A 17 -0.89 30.20 -31.50
N GLY A 18 0.09 29.31 -31.40
CA GLY A 18 -0.01 28.12 -30.57
C GLY A 18 -0.31 28.53 -29.13
N LEU A 19 -1.47 28.11 -28.62
CA LEU A 19 -1.71 28.04 -27.18
C LEU A 19 -0.69 27.05 -26.63
N VAL A 20 0.41 27.57 -26.10
CA VAL A 20 1.25 26.80 -25.19
C VAL A 20 0.36 26.50 -23.99
N SER A 21 -0.07 25.24 -23.87
CA SER A 21 -0.63 24.71 -22.64
C SER A 21 0.33 25.11 -21.53
N ALA A 22 -0.09 26.01 -20.63
CA ALA A 22 0.63 26.28 -19.41
C ALA A 22 0.82 24.93 -18.72
N GLY A 23 2.05 24.42 -18.70
CA GLY A 23 2.36 23.17 -18.02
C GLY A 23 1.86 23.31 -16.60
N THR A 24 0.91 22.47 -16.20
CA THR A 24 0.46 22.37 -14.82
C THR A 24 1.70 22.16 -13.97
N GLN A 25 2.05 23.18 -13.19
CA GLN A 25 3.19 23.11 -12.28
C GLN A 25 2.97 21.87 -11.40
N ALA A 26 3.89 20.92 -11.46
CA ALA A 26 3.77 19.66 -10.72
C ALA A 26 3.49 19.98 -9.25
N SER A 27 2.40 19.42 -8.71
CA SER A 27 1.99 19.66 -7.33
C SER A 27 3.11 19.22 -6.39
N ILE A 28 3.57 20.13 -5.53
CA ILE A 28 4.54 19.82 -4.46
C ILE A 28 3.83 19.44 -3.15
N ASN A 29 2.54 19.11 -3.23
CA ASN A 29 1.74 18.80 -2.08
C ASN A 29 1.78 17.31 -1.76
N CYS A 30 2.96 16.84 -1.33
CA CYS A 30 3.17 15.44 -0.98
C CYS A 30 3.89 15.31 0.36
N PRO A 31 3.73 14.17 1.06
CA PRO A 31 4.17 13.99 2.45
C PRO A 31 5.65 14.35 2.72
N LEU A 32 6.53 14.03 1.76
CA LEU A 32 7.98 14.16 1.92
C LEU A 32 8.58 15.35 1.17
N ALA A 33 7.76 16.21 0.56
CA ALA A 33 8.24 17.32 -0.25
C ALA A 33 9.27 18.17 0.51
N ASN A 34 8.90 18.64 1.70
CA ASN A 34 9.71 19.58 2.49
C ASN A 34 10.54 18.91 3.61
N GLN A 35 10.55 17.59 3.70
CA GLN A 35 11.28 16.90 4.76
C GLN A 35 12.79 17.04 4.58
N PRO A 36 13.58 17.29 5.63
CA PRO A 36 15.04 17.22 5.54
C PRO A 36 15.50 15.85 5.00
N PHE A 37 16.65 15.81 4.35
CA PHE A 37 17.24 14.51 4.00
C PHE A 37 17.57 13.73 5.28
N SER A 38 17.33 12.43 5.25
CA SER A 38 17.46 11.54 6.40
C SER A 38 17.79 10.13 5.94
N LEU A 39 18.39 9.34 6.83
CA LEU A 39 18.59 7.90 6.59
C LEU A 39 17.28 7.11 6.64
N ASP A 40 16.18 7.71 7.11
CA ASP A 40 14.88 7.08 7.27
C ASP A 40 13.87 7.47 6.18
N MET A 41 14.30 8.22 5.17
CA MET A 41 13.47 8.56 4.01
C MET A 41 13.56 7.50 2.90
N PRO A 42 12.68 7.52 1.87
CA PRO A 42 12.79 6.62 0.74
C PRO A 42 14.17 6.68 0.10
N LEU A 43 14.73 5.52 -0.22
CA LEU A 43 16.03 5.40 -0.87
C LEU A 43 16.05 6.15 -2.19
N SER A 44 14.93 6.11 -2.94
CA SER A 44 14.75 6.88 -4.17
C SER A 44 14.91 8.39 -3.97
N ASP A 45 14.38 8.94 -2.87
CA ASP A 45 14.51 10.37 -2.56
C ASP A 45 15.94 10.72 -2.15
N ALA A 46 16.56 9.87 -1.32
CA ALA A 46 17.92 10.08 -0.85
C ALA A 46 18.94 10.01 -2.00
N PHE A 47 18.77 9.06 -2.92
CA PHE A 47 19.76 8.77 -3.98
C PHE A 47 19.57 9.60 -5.25
N ARG A 48 18.42 10.27 -5.42
CA ARG A 48 18.22 11.25 -6.51
C ARG A 48 18.97 12.55 -6.30
N ASN A 49 19.30 12.89 -5.05
CA ASN A 49 20.12 14.05 -4.73
C ASN A 49 21.60 13.62 -4.66
N GLU A 50 22.41 14.07 -5.61
CA GLU A 50 23.82 13.66 -5.71
C GLU A 50 24.64 13.99 -4.45
N THR A 51 24.37 15.12 -3.79
CA THR A 51 25.06 15.49 -2.55
C THR A 51 24.73 14.52 -1.42
N ALA A 52 23.44 14.18 -1.25
CA ALA A 52 23.02 13.21 -0.24
C ALA A 52 23.55 11.81 -0.53
N LYS A 53 23.48 11.36 -1.79
CA LYS A 53 24.02 10.07 -2.24
C LYS A 53 25.52 9.96 -1.95
N GLN A 54 26.31 10.96 -2.35
CA GLN A 54 27.75 10.99 -2.13
C GLN A 54 28.09 11.00 -0.64
N LEU A 55 27.34 11.77 0.18
CA LEU A 55 27.54 11.79 1.62
C LEU A 55 27.26 10.41 2.25
N ILE A 56 26.19 9.71 1.85
CA ILE A 56 25.92 8.35 2.33
C ILE A 56 27.05 7.39 1.93
N HIS A 57 27.52 7.46 0.68
CA HIS A 57 28.63 6.64 0.19
C HIS A 57 29.99 6.97 0.83
N GLN A 58 30.20 8.16 1.39
CA GLN A 58 31.41 8.43 2.18
C GLN A 58 31.48 7.60 3.46
N TYR A 59 30.32 7.32 4.08
CA TYR A 59 30.24 6.48 5.28
C TYR A 59 30.10 5.00 4.94
N ALA A 60 29.43 4.67 3.83
CA ALA A 60 29.19 3.32 3.37
C ALA A 60 29.45 3.18 1.85
N PRO A 61 30.73 3.06 1.42
CA PRO A 61 31.10 3.13 -0.01
C PRO A 61 30.47 2.09 -0.93
N ASN A 62 30.07 0.94 -0.39
CA ASN A 62 29.50 -0.16 -1.16
C ASN A 62 27.98 -0.31 -0.97
N LEU A 63 27.33 0.65 -0.29
CA LEU A 63 25.91 0.54 0.03
C LEU A 63 25.06 0.44 -1.25
N GLY A 64 24.33 -0.67 -1.35
CA GLY A 64 23.44 -1.02 -2.46
C GLY A 64 24.06 -1.95 -3.49
N HIS A 65 25.38 -2.14 -3.53
CA HIS A 65 26.03 -2.99 -4.53
C HIS A 65 25.64 -4.47 -4.42
N GLY A 66 25.44 -4.98 -3.20
CA GLY A 66 25.07 -6.38 -2.99
C GLY A 66 23.63 -6.63 -3.42
N LEU A 67 22.73 -5.70 -3.09
CA LEU A 67 21.33 -5.81 -3.44
C LEU A 67 21.10 -5.66 -4.95
N THR A 68 21.73 -4.67 -5.59
CA THR A 68 21.59 -4.46 -7.04
C THR A 68 22.11 -5.63 -7.85
N ALA A 69 23.13 -6.36 -7.39
CA ALA A 69 23.60 -7.59 -8.03
C ALA A 69 22.48 -8.65 -8.15
N SER A 70 21.60 -8.73 -7.15
CA SER A 70 20.42 -9.62 -7.17
C SER A 70 19.36 -9.17 -8.17
N PHE A 71 19.39 -7.89 -8.59
CA PHE A 71 18.55 -7.30 -9.64
C PHE A 71 19.28 -7.12 -10.98
N GLY A 72 20.39 -7.84 -11.22
CA GLY A 72 21.13 -7.78 -12.49
C GLY A 72 22.20 -6.69 -12.59
N GLY A 73 22.56 -6.06 -11.47
CA GLY A 73 23.73 -5.19 -11.32
C GLY A 73 23.54 -3.71 -11.74
N GLY A 74 22.29 -3.27 -11.95
CA GLY A 74 21.92 -1.88 -12.25
C GLY A 74 21.35 -1.12 -11.04
N ASP A 75 20.76 0.06 -11.24
CA ASP A 75 20.03 0.74 -10.16
C ASP A 75 18.85 -0.13 -9.67
N LEU A 76 18.51 -0.04 -8.38
CA LEU A 76 17.32 -0.72 -7.85
C LEU A 76 16.08 -0.23 -8.61
N PRO A 77 15.10 -1.11 -8.91
CA PRO A 77 13.82 -0.68 -9.44
C PRO A 77 13.25 0.45 -8.59
N GLU A 78 12.79 1.54 -9.22
CA GLU A 78 12.36 2.75 -8.51
C GLU A 78 11.30 2.45 -7.45
N SER A 79 10.36 1.58 -7.78
CA SER A 79 9.27 1.20 -6.89
C SER A 79 9.77 0.41 -5.67
N PHE A 80 10.81 -0.41 -5.83
CA PHE A 80 11.51 -1.04 -4.71
C PHE A 80 12.29 -0.01 -3.88
N ALA A 81 12.95 0.96 -4.51
CA ALA A 81 13.64 2.04 -3.81
C ALA A 81 12.69 2.97 -3.03
N ASN A 82 11.40 3.04 -3.39
CA ASN A 82 10.40 3.80 -2.65
C ASN A 82 10.00 3.15 -1.31
N ILE A 83 10.23 1.84 -1.15
CA ILE A 83 9.88 1.06 0.05
C ILE A 83 11.11 0.63 0.85
N MET A 84 12.24 1.28 0.60
CA MET A 84 13.49 1.09 1.30
C MET A 84 13.97 2.43 1.84
N SER A 85 14.84 2.41 2.85
CA SER A 85 15.57 3.58 3.31
C SER A 85 17.08 3.31 3.36
N PRO A 86 17.94 4.34 3.33
CA PRO A 86 19.37 4.15 3.55
C PRO A 86 19.69 3.38 4.84
N ARG A 87 18.97 3.66 5.94
CA ARG A 87 19.15 2.95 7.23
C ARG A 87 18.81 1.46 7.09
N LEU A 88 17.69 1.16 6.45
CA LEU A 88 17.26 -0.21 6.26
C LEU A 88 18.23 -0.96 5.34
N LEU A 89 18.71 -0.32 4.28
CA LEU A 89 19.69 -0.91 3.36
C LEU A 89 21.03 -1.21 4.04
N LEU A 90 21.50 -0.33 4.94
CA LEU A 90 22.68 -0.60 5.77
C LEU A 90 22.49 -1.89 6.59
N SER A 91 21.34 -2.04 7.22
CA SER A 91 21.00 -3.25 7.99
C SER A 91 20.94 -4.49 7.11
N PHE A 92 20.31 -4.41 5.94
CA PHE A 92 20.18 -5.54 5.01
C PHE A 92 21.53 -6.02 4.46
N GLU A 93 22.44 -5.10 4.17
CA GLU A 93 23.79 -5.45 3.67
C GLU A 93 24.79 -5.73 4.80
N GLY A 94 24.35 -5.75 6.06
CA GLY A 94 25.21 -6.02 7.22
C GLY A 94 26.27 -4.93 7.46
N ILE A 95 26.06 -3.73 6.92
CA ILE A 95 26.99 -2.59 7.08
C ILE A 95 26.67 -1.89 8.40
N SER A 96 27.55 -2.08 9.39
CA SER A 96 27.43 -1.43 10.69
C SER A 96 28.24 -0.14 10.75
N LEU A 97 27.59 0.96 11.11
CA LEU A 97 28.24 2.23 11.43
C LEU A 97 28.21 2.45 12.94
N GLU A 98 29.29 2.99 13.51
CA GLU A 98 29.31 3.36 14.92
C GLU A 98 28.20 4.39 15.23
N PRO A 99 27.57 4.38 16.42
CA PRO A 99 26.49 5.30 16.76
C PRO A 99 26.83 6.78 16.52
N LYS A 100 28.09 7.17 16.76
CA LYS A 100 28.58 8.52 16.48
C LYS A 100 28.68 8.84 14.99
N GLN A 101 29.08 7.87 14.17
CA GLN A 101 29.11 8.03 12.71
C GLN A 101 27.69 8.15 12.16
N LEU A 102 26.77 7.32 12.64
CA LEU A 102 25.38 7.33 12.24
C LEU A 102 24.69 8.66 12.58
N ALA A 103 24.90 9.17 13.81
CA ALA A 103 24.41 10.48 14.22
C ALA A 103 25.05 11.63 13.44
N ALA A 104 26.34 11.54 13.12
CA ALA A 104 27.03 12.53 12.31
C ALA A 104 26.50 12.56 10.87
N LEU A 105 26.28 11.40 10.27
CA LEU A 105 25.71 11.25 8.93
C LEU A 105 24.28 11.82 8.87
N GLU A 106 23.41 11.45 9.81
CA GLU A 106 22.05 11.97 9.90
C GLU A 106 22.04 13.50 10.00
N ARG A 107 22.88 14.08 10.88
CA ARG A 107 23.00 15.54 11.02
C ARG A 107 23.47 16.21 9.74
N GLN A 108 24.49 15.66 9.06
CA GLN A 108 25.01 16.22 7.80
C GLN A 108 23.99 16.12 6.66
N LEU A 109 23.19 15.05 6.62
CA LEU A 109 22.07 14.94 5.66
C LEU A 109 21.04 16.04 5.91
N GLN A 110 20.68 16.29 7.17
CA GLN A 110 19.71 17.32 7.53
C GLN A 110 20.20 18.75 7.22
N GLU A 111 21.51 18.97 7.08
CA GLU A 111 22.11 20.24 6.68
C GLU A 111 22.01 20.51 5.16
N ILE A 112 21.73 19.49 4.34
CA ILE A 112 21.56 19.62 2.89
C ILE A 112 20.25 20.39 2.59
N PRO A 113 20.31 21.55 1.88
CA PRO A 113 19.11 22.30 1.54
C PRO A 113 18.17 21.50 0.62
N VAL A 114 16.89 21.46 0.97
CA VAL A 114 15.84 20.87 0.13
C VAL A 114 15.44 21.90 -0.94
N THR A 115 15.77 21.62 -2.20
CA THR A 115 15.52 22.52 -3.33
C THR A 115 14.12 22.34 -3.92
N GLN A 116 13.74 23.22 -4.86
CA GLN A 116 12.52 23.02 -5.66
C GLN A 116 12.57 21.76 -6.53
N VAL A 117 13.77 21.38 -7.00
CA VAL A 117 13.96 20.17 -7.81
C VAL A 117 13.69 18.93 -6.96
N ASP A 118 14.26 18.88 -5.76
CA ASP A 118 14.02 17.77 -4.82
C ASP A 118 12.53 17.63 -4.51
N ARG A 119 11.86 18.74 -4.15
CA ARG A 119 10.40 18.75 -3.90
C ARG A 119 9.60 18.20 -5.06
N THR A 120 9.92 18.64 -6.27
CA THR A 120 9.22 18.21 -7.48
C THR A 120 9.42 16.72 -7.74
N GLN A 121 10.67 16.24 -7.64
CA GLN A 121 11.01 14.83 -7.88
C GLN A 121 10.37 13.90 -6.84
N ARG A 122 10.40 14.27 -5.56
CA ARG A 122 9.76 13.49 -4.48
C ARG A 122 8.26 13.32 -4.73
N CYS A 123 7.61 14.36 -5.25
CA CYS A 123 6.17 14.34 -5.50
C CYS A 123 5.74 13.66 -6.80
N GLN A 124 6.67 13.29 -7.70
CA GLN A 124 6.34 12.62 -8.96
C GLN A 124 5.68 11.24 -8.80
N ARG A 125 5.88 10.56 -7.67
CA ARG A 125 5.23 9.26 -7.40
C ARG A 125 3.73 9.36 -7.09
N TYR A 126 3.25 10.57 -6.74
CA TYR A 126 1.85 10.85 -6.46
C TYR A 126 1.19 11.48 -7.69
N ASP A 127 -0.13 11.36 -7.78
CA ASP A 127 -0.92 12.04 -8.81
C ASP A 127 -2.11 12.78 -8.16
N ASN A 128 -2.70 13.72 -8.90
CA ASN A 128 -3.97 14.36 -8.55
C ASN A 128 -5.03 14.13 -9.62
N ASP A 129 -4.80 13.14 -10.50
CA ASP A 129 -5.70 12.87 -11.61
C ASP A 129 -6.97 12.24 -11.06
N ARG A 130 -8.12 12.71 -11.51
CA ARG A 130 -9.42 12.18 -11.10
C ARG A 130 -9.91 11.17 -12.15
N PRO A 131 -10.28 9.95 -11.75
CA PRO A 131 -10.84 9.00 -12.71
C PRO A 131 -12.21 9.47 -13.18
N THR A 132 -12.58 9.08 -14.39
CA THR A 132 -13.97 9.22 -14.83
C THR A 132 -14.81 8.18 -14.10
N LEU A 133 -15.62 8.64 -13.16
CA LEU A 133 -16.54 7.78 -12.41
C LEU A 133 -17.85 7.60 -13.20
N PRO A 134 -18.46 6.40 -13.19
CA PRO A 134 -19.80 6.20 -13.75
C PRO A 134 -20.81 7.17 -13.15
N GLU A 135 -21.78 7.64 -13.93
CA GLU A 135 -22.83 8.53 -13.42
C GLU A 135 -23.72 7.80 -12.39
N ASP A 136 -24.14 6.58 -12.72
CA ASP A 136 -24.95 5.73 -11.84
C ASP A 136 -24.08 4.83 -10.95
N LEU A 137 -23.95 5.24 -9.68
CA LEU A 137 -23.44 4.42 -8.58
C LEU A 137 -24.56 4.16 -7.54
N SER A 138 -25.82 4.09 -7.97
CA SER A 138 -26.92 3.76 -7.05
C SER A 138 -26.86 2.30 -6.60
N GLY A 139 -27.28 2.06 -5.34
CA GLY A 139 -27.10 0.78 -4.66
C GLY A 139 -25.74 0.69 -3.97
N THR A 140 -25.23 -0.52 -3.79
CA THR A 140 -23.91 -0.73 -3.17
C THR A 140 -22.78 -0.42 -4.15
N ALA A 141 -21.94 0.55 -3.80
CA ALA A 141 -20.83 1.01 -4.61
C ALA A 141 -19.48 0.75 -3.93
N VAL A 142 -18.54 0.18 -4.67
CA VAL A 142 -17.20 -0.22 -4.19
C VAL A 142 -16.12 0.43 -5.05
N LEU A 143 -15.18 1.11 -4.41
CA LEU A 143 -13.96 1.59 -5.06
C LEU A 143 -12.82 0.61 -4.80
N VAL A 144 -12.23 0.06 -5.84
CA VAL A 144 -10.97 -0.68 -5.77
C VAL A 144 -9.83 0.25 -6.18
N PHE A 145 -9.00 0.61 -5.21
CA PHE A 145 -7.78 1.38 -5.42
C PHE A 145 -6.58 0.45 -5.56
N GLN A 146 -5.78 0.64 -6.60
CA GLN A 146 -4.65 -0.24 -6.92
C GLN A 146 -3.44 0.54 -7.48
N LYS A 147 -3.33 1.83 -7.13
CA LYS A 147 -2.09 2.60 -7.37
C LYS A 147 -1.01 2.06 -6.45
N ILE A 148 0.05 1.51 -7.01
CA ILE A 148 1.18 0.96 -6.27
C ILE A 148 2.41 1.78 -6.59
N THR A 149 3.01 2.41 -5.58
CA THR A 149 4.27 3.15 -5.71
C THR A 149 5.46 2.35 -5.17
N GLY A 150 5.18 1.20 -4.54
CA GLY A 150 6.13 0.22 -4.00
C GLY A 150 6.26 -1.06 -4.83
N PHE A 151 6.33 -2.22 -4.17
CA PHE A 151 6.40 -3.51 -4.86
C PHE A 151 5.06 -3.86 -5.50
N ARG A 152 5.07 -4.21 -6.80
CA ARG A 152 3.88 -4.56 -7.57
C ARG A 152 3.98 -5.99 -8.08
N ASP A 153 3.24 -6.89 -7.44
CA ASP A 153 3.03 -8.24 -7.96
C ASP A 153 1.84 -8.27 -8.93
N GLU A 154 2.13 -8.22 -10.24
CA GLU A 154 1.10 -8.19 -11.27
C GLU A 154 0.14 -9.40 -11.22
N PRO A 155 0.62 -10.65 -11.07
CA PRO A 155 -0.25 -11.82 -10.89
C PRO A 155 -1.27 -11.67 -9.75
N SER A 156 -0.84 -11.27 -8.55
CA SER A 156 -1.72 -11.00 -7.42
C SER A 156 -2.76 -9.94 -7.74
N VAL A 157 -2.32 -8.76 -8.22
CA VAL A 157 -3.20 -7.61 -8.49
C VAL A 157 -4.28 -7.98 -9.51
N GLN A 158 -3.94 -8.72 -10.55
CA GLN A 158 -4.88 -9.19 -11.57
C GLN A 158 -5.85 -10.25 -11.06
N ALA A 159 -5.36 -11.20 -10.25
CA ALA A 159 -6.20 -12.24 -9.66
C ALA A 159 -7.21 -11.65 -8.66
N ALA A 160 -6.77 -10.74 -7.80
CA ALA A 160 -7.63 -9.98 -6.90
C ALA A 160 -8.71 -9.20 -7.67
N ALA A 161 -8.32 -8.47 -8.72
CA ALA A 161 -9.28 -7.71 -9.52
C ALA A 161 -10.33 -8.62 -10.17
N THR A 162 -9.94 -9.82 -10.62
CA THR A 162 -10.84 -10.82 -11.18
C THR A 162 -11.81 -11.37 -10.13
N ALA A 163 -11.32 -11.70 -8.94
CA ALA A 163 -12.17 -12.15 -7.83
C ALA A 163 -13.16 -11.07 -7.38
N LEU A 164 -12.71 -9.82 -7.25
CA LEU A 164 -13.55 -8.68 -6.87
C LEU A 164 -14.63 -8.39 -7.91
N ARG A 165 -14.34 -8.48 -9.22
CA ARG A 165 -15.36 -8.39 -10.27
C ARG A 165 -16.40 -9.51 -10.17
N THR A 166 -15.95 -10.72 -9.84
CA THR A 166 -16.83 -11.88 -9.66
C THR A 166 -17.76 -11.69 -8.46
N LEU A 167 -17.22 -11.21 -7.33
CA LEU A 167 -18.01 -10.86 -6.15
C LEU A 167 -19.02 -9.75 -6.45
N ALA A 168 -18.59 -8.68 -7.10
CA ALA A 168 -19.47 -7.58 -7.49
C ALA A 168 -20.63 -8.06 -8.37
N LYS A 169 -20.37 -8.93 -9.36
CA LYS A 169 -21.42 -9.52 -10.20
C LYS A 169 -22.39 -10.39 -9.39
N ARG A 170 -21.87 -11.18 -8.43
CA ARG A 170 -22.67 -12.08 -7.59
C ARG A 170 -23.63 -11.33 -6.68
N HIS A 171 -23.18 -10.20 -6.13
CA HIS A 171 -23.93 -9.39 -5.17
C HIS A 171 -24.63 -8.17 -5.79
N GLY A 172 -24.42 -7.90 -7.08
CA GLY A 172 -24.99 -6.74 -7.77
C GLY A 172 -24.33 -5.40 -7.40
N TRP A 173 -23.07 -5.40 -6.93
CA TRP A 173 -22.35 -4.18 -6.59
C TRP A 173 -21.90 -3.40 -7.82
N LYS A 174 -21.89 -2.07 -7.70
CA LYS A 174 -21.24 -1.16 -8.65
C LYS A 174 -19.77 -1.05 -8.27
N ILE A 175 -18.89 -1.70 -9.02
CA ILE A 175 -17.45 -1.71 -8.73
C ILE A 175 -16.67 -0.81 -9.69
N VAL A 176 -15.81 0.05 -9.15
CA VAL A 176 -14.93 0.96 -9.91
C VAL A 176 -13.48 0.63 -9.56
N PHE A 177 -12.62 0.50 -10.57
CA PHE A 177 -11.18 0.30 -10.38
C PHE A 177 -10.44 1.59 -10.73
N SER A 178 -9.49 2.00 -9.90
CA SER A 178 -8.69 3.21 -10.13
C SER A 178 -7.24 3.03 -9.68
N GLU A 179 -6.32 3.55 -10.50
CA GLU A 179 -4.92 3.80 -10.17
C GLU A 179 -4.63 5.30 -10.00
N GLN A 180 -5.67 6.13 -10.06
CA GLN A 180 -5.59 7.58 -10.00
C GLN A 180 -5.94 8.05 -8.59
N GLY A 181 -4.96 8.60 -7.88
CA GLY A 181 -5.06 9.03 -6.49
C GLY A 181 -6.03 10.19 -6.29
N GLY A 182 -6.31 10.99 -7.32
CA GLY A 182 -7.27 12.10 -7.24
C GLY A 182 -8.69 11.68 -6.88
N VAL A 183 -9.04 10.38 -6.96
CA VAL A 183 -10.31 9.84 -6.43
C VAL A 183 -10.47 10.03 -4.92
N PHE A 184 -9.36 10.17 -4.18
CA PHE A 184 -9.37 10.46 -2.74
C PHE A 184 -9.66 11.95 -2.49
N ASN A 185 -10.90 12.35 -2.74
CA ASN A 185 -11.43 13.65 -2.35
C ASN A 185 -12.84 13.47 -1.77
N PRO A 186 -13.34 14.43 -0.96
CA PRO A 186 -14.62 14.27 -0.27
C PRO A 186 -15.81 14.01 -1.20
N GLN A 187 -15.82 14.62 -2.39
CA GLN A 187 -16.93 14.48 -3.34
C GLN A 187 -17.00 13.05 -3.91
N ASP A 188 -15.86 12.49 -4.30
CA ASP A 188 -15.82 11.17 -4.93
C ASP A 188 -15.93 10.05 -3.90
N LEU A 189 -15.25 10.16 -2.76
CA LEU A 189 -15.31 9.12 -1.71
C LEU A 189 -16.71 8.97 -1.10
N ALA A 190 -17.49 10.05 -1.01
CA ALA A 190 -18.88 10.00 -0.51
C ALA A 190 -19.84 9.16 -1.38
N ARG A 191 -19.39 8.72 -2.57
CA ARG A 191 -20.17 7.91 -3.51
C ARG A 191 -19.96 6.40 -3.35
N PHE A 192 -19.10 5.98 -2.42
CA PHE A 192 -18.74 4.57 -2.21
C PHE A 192 -19.03 4.16 -0.77
N ASP A 193 -19.52 2.92 -0.59
CA ASP A 193 -19.80 2.35 0.73
C ASP A 193 -18.55 1.71 1.34
N THR A 194 -17.67 1.15 0.50
CA THR A 194 -16.38 0.60 0.93
C THR A 194 -15.28 0.87 -0.10
N LEU A 195 -14.06 1.08 0.41
CA LEU A 195 -12.84 1.19 -0.39
C LEU A 195 -12.02 -0.08 -0.19
N ILE A 196 -11.56 -0.69 -1.27
CA ILE A 196 -10.67 -1.85 -1.25
C ILE A 196 -9.32 -1.41 -1.76
N TRP A 197 -8.28 -1.55 -0.96
CA TRP A 197 -6.90 -1.43 -1.42
C TRP A 197 -6.43 -2.81 -1.87
N ASN A 198 -6.30 -2.95 -3.19
CA ASN A 198 -5.87 -4.18 -3.83
C ASN A 198 -4.34 -4.22 -3.89
N ASN A 199 -3.73 -4.86 -2.89
CA ASN A 199 -2.28 -5.07 -2.83
C ASN A 199 -1.46 -3.76 -2.93
N VAL A 200 -2.00 -2.66 -2.41
CA VAL A 200 -1.35 -1.35 -2.46
C VAL A 200 -0.10 -1.34 -1.58
N SER A 201 1.08 -1.41 -2.20
CA SER A 201 2.39 -1.17 -1.57
C SER A 201 2.92 0.22 -1.93
N GLY A 202 3.66 0.82 -1.00
CA GLY A 202 4.24 2.14 -1.10
C GLY A 202 3.30 3.27 -0.67
N ASP A 203 3.89 4.45 -0.51
CA ASP A 203 3.16 5.68 -0.19
C ASP A 203 2.48 6.24 -1.44
N ALA A 204 1.14 6.11 -1.51
CA ALA A 204 0.37 6.35 -2.72
C ALA A 204 -0.46 7.66 -2.71
N LEU A 205 -0.63 8.30 -1.55
CA LEU A 205 -1.57 9.43 -1.38
C LEU A 205 -0.88 10.75 -1.01
N THR A 206 -1.32 11.83 -1.66
CA THR A 206 -0.97 13.22 -1.29
C THR A 206 -1.54 13.61 0.08
N LEU A 207 -1.12 14.74 0.64
CA LEU A 207 -1.58 15.18 1.96
C LEU A 207 -3.10 15.41 2.02
N GLU A 208 -3.68 16.02 0.99
CA GLU A 208 -5.14 16.22 0.89
C GLU A 208 -5.87 14.89 0.75
N GLN A 209 -5.34 13.97 -0.05
CA GLN A 209 -5.93 12.65 -0.27
C GLN A 209 -5.91 11.82 1.02
N ARG A 210 -4.81 11.89 1.79
CA ARG A 210 -4.72 11.30 3.14
C ARG A 210 -5.79 11.87 4.07
N GLN A 211 -6.01 13.18 4.05
CA GLN A 211 -7.04 13.81 4.87
C GLN A 211 -8.44 13.36 4.44
N ALA A 212 -8.74 13.31 3.15
CA ALA A 212 -10.01 12.81 2.63
C ALA A 212 -10.27 11.34 3.04
N PHE A 213 -9.24 10.49 3.04
CA PHE A 213 -9.36 9.11 3.51
C PHE A 213 -9.66 9.02 5.02
N LYS A 214 -8.96 9.81 5.84
CA LYS A 214 -9.23 9.93 7.28
C LYS A 214 -10.67 10.34 7.55
N ASP A 215 -11.14 11.35 6.81
CA ASP A 215 -12.51 11.86 6.95
C ASP A 215 -13.53 10.82 6.50
N TYR A 216 -13.29 10.12 5.40
CA TYR A 216 -14.16 9.04 4.95
C TYR A 216 -14.36 7.95 6.02
N LEU A 217 -13.29 7.49 6.66
CA LEU A 217 -13.38 6.51 7.76
C LEU A 217 -14.06 7.12 9.00
N SER A 218 -13.76 8.37 9.36
CA SER A 218 -14.36 9.00 10.53
C SER A 218 -15.88 9.22 10.39
N HIS A 219 -16.38 9.33 9.16
CA HIS A 219 -17.81 9.42 8.83
C HIS A 219 -18.52 8.07 8.65
N GLY A 220 -17.80 6.95 8.80
CA GLY A 220 -18.43 5.62 8.79
C GLY A 220 -18.19 4.81 7.51
N GLY A 221 -17.30 5.25 6.62
CA GLY A 221 -16.93 4.50 5.43
C GLY A 221 -16.28 3.15 5.75
N GLY A 222 -16.49 2.17 4.88
CA GLY A 222 -15.84 0.86 4.92
C GLY A 222 -14.47 0.86 4.25
N PHE A 223 -13.54 0.06 4.77
CA PHE A 223 -12.23 -0.16 4.17
C PHE A 223 -11.78 -1.62 4.28
N VAL A 224 -11.18 -2.13 3.20
CA VAL A 224 -10.58 -3.45 3.11
C VAL A 224 -9.16 -3.33 2.55
N GLY A 225 -8.16 -3.73 3.33
CA GLY A 225 -6.78 -3.87 2.86
C GLY A 225 -6.44 -5.33 2.52
N ILE A 226 -5.79 -5.56 1.39
CA ILE A 226 -5.36 -6.90 0.93
C ILE A 226 -3.84 -6.95 0.86
N HIS A 227 -3.25 -7.93 1.56
CA HIS A 227 -1.85 -8.35 1.51
C HIS A 227 -0.85 -7.20 1.47
N GLY A 228 -0.39 -6.75 0.29
CA GLY A 228 0.56 -5.63 0.16
C GLY A 228 0.10 -4.33 0.84
N SER A 229 -1.21 -4.14 1.03
CA SER A 229 -1.78 -3.03 1.80
C SER A 229 -1.46 -3.07 3.30
N GLY A 230 -0.93 -4.18 3.82
CA GLY A 230 -0.46 -4.32 5.20
C GLY A 230 0.79 -3.52 5.49
N GLY A 231 1.48 -3.05 4.44
CA GLY A 231 2.61 -2.15 4.53
C GLY A 231 3.92 -2.75 4.02
N ASP A 232 4.96 -1.95 4.17
CA ASP A 232 6.28 -2.18 3.64
C ASP A 232 7.32 -2.23 4.76
N PRO A 233 8.60 -2.53 4.49
CA PRO A 233 9.66 -2.45 5.49
C PRO A 233 9.88 -1.05 6.11
N VAL A 234 9.42 0.00 5.42
CA VAL A 234 9.48 1.40 5.89
C VAL A 234 8.12 2.09 5.74
N TYR A 235 7.83 3.06 6.60
CA TYR A 235 6.55 3.75 6.64
C TYR A 235 6.74 5.26 6.62
N PHE A 236 5.90 5.94 5.84
CA PHE A 236 5.87 7.40 5.72
C PHE A 236 4.49 7.99 6.08
N TRP A 237 3.67 7.17 6.73
CA TRP A 237 2.35 7.54 7.22
C TRP A 237 1.95 6.72 8.44
N ASP A 238 2.42 7.14 9.61
CA ASP A 238 2.21 6.39 10.86
C ASP A 238 0.73 6.11 11.14
N TRP A 239 -0.17 7.09 10.92
CA TRP A 239 -1.61 6.89 11.11
C TRP A 239 -2.18 5.74 10.27
N TYR A 240 -1.70 5.53 9.03
CA TYR A 240 -2.17 4.38 8.25
C TYR A 240 -1.68 3.06 8.85
N ALA A 241 -0.40 2.98 9.18
CA ALA A 241 0.20 1.77 9.75
C ALA A 241 -0.37 1.42 11.13
N ASP A 242 -0.51 2.42 12.00
CA ASP A 242 -0.80 2.24 13.42
C ASP A 242 -2.31 2.30 13.74
N ASP A 243 -3.10 3.08 12.99
CA ASP A 243 -4.53 3.23 13.25
C ASP A 243 -5.40 2.46 12.25
N VAL A 244 -5.11 2.53 10.94
CA VAL A 244 -5.93 1.85 9.90
C VAL A 244 -5.60 0.37 9.81
N ILE A 245 -4.34 0.04 9.51
CA ILE A 245 -3.91 -1.36 9.50
C ILE A 245 -3.71 -1.84 10.92
N GLY A 246 -3.18 -1.01 11.82
CA GLY A 246 -2.79 -1.30 13.20
C GLY A 246 -1.75 -2.40 13.34
N ALA A 247 -0.85 -2.49 12.36
CA ALA A 247 0.25 -3.43 12.32
C ALA A 247 1.38 -2.80 11.52
N ARG A 248 2.63 -3.14 11.87
CA ARG A 248 3.81 -2.77 11.10
C ARG A 248 4.50 -4.03 10.62
N PHE A 249 4.45 -4.28 9.33
CA PHE A 249 5.15 -5.37 8.65
C PHE A 249 6.64 -5.35 9.00
N ILE A 250 7.20 -6.53 9.26
CA ILE A 250 8.63 -6.71 9.57
C ILE A 250 9.33 -7.71 8.63
N GLY A 251 8.58 -8.39 7.76
CA GLY A 251 9.11 -9.36 6.83
C GLY A 251 8.16 -10.51 6.52
N HIS A 252 8.59 -11.36 5.60
CA HIS A 252 8.01 -12.65 5.27
C HIS A 252 9.14 -13.68 5.14
N PRO A 253 8.84 -15.00 5.15
CA PRO A 253 9.86 -16.01 4.90
C PRO A 253 10.61 -15.78 3.59
N ALA A 254 11.90 -16.10 3.53
CA ALA A 254 12.73 -15.85 2.35
C ALA A 254 13.07 -17.11 1.54
N ASP A 255 13.45 -18.21 2.22
CA ASP A 255 13.86 -19.45 1.56
C ASP A 255 13.33 -20.69 2.29
N PRO A 256 12.26 -21.33 1.79
CA PRO A 256 11.39 -20.87 0.70
C PRO A 256 10.50 -19.69 1.12
N GLN A 257 10.22 -18.78 0.17
CA GLN A 257 9.34 -17.62 0.38
C GLN A 257 7.88 -18.02 0.62
N PHE A 258 7.37 -18.92 -0.20
CA PHE A 258 6.02 -19.47 -0.09
C PHE A 258 6.05 -20.78 0.66
N GLN A 259 5.21 -20.91 1.69
CA GLN A 259 5.17 -22.10 2.53
C GLN A 259 3.73 -22.53 2.80
N MET A 260 3.51 -23.84 2.85
CA MET A 260 2.30 -24.40 3.44
C MET A 260 2.28 -24.05 4.93
N ALA A 261 1.21 -23.43 5.41
CA ALA A 261 0.94 -23.27 6.84
C ALA A 261 -0.54 -23.54 7.12
N THR A 262 -0.85 -23.83 8.38
CA THR A 262 -2.23 -23.96 8.85
C THR A 262 -2.73 -22.61 9.33
N VAL A 263 -3.82 -22.15 8.72
CA VAL A 263 -4.60 -21.00 9.17
C VAL A 263 -5.65 -21.50 10.16
N LYS A 264 -5.78 -20.81 11.30
CA LYS A 264 -6.75 -21.09 12.36
C LYS A 264 -7.78 -19.96 12.40
N VAL A 265 -9.06 -20.30 12.44
CA VAL A 265 -10.13 -19.34 12.73
C VAL A 265 -10.19 -19.13 14.25
N GLU A 266 -10.11 -17.88 14.68
CA GLU A 266 -10.02 -17.54 16.11
C GLU A 266 -11.38 -17.32 16.76
N ASN A 267 -12.36 -16.84 16.00
CA ASN A 267 -13.68 -16.48 16.52
C ASN A 267 -14.79 -16.79 15.50
N HIS A 268 -16.00 -17.11 15.95
CA HIS A 268 -17.16 -17.46 15.10
C HIS A 268 -18.16 -16.30 14.96
N HIS A 269 -17.74 -15.21 14.30
CA HIS A 269 -18.64 -14.11 13.95
C HIS A 269 -19.66 -14.58 12.89
N PRO A 270 -20.95 -14.19 12.98
CA PRO A 270 -21.97 -14.56 11.99
C PRO A 270 -21.76 -14.00 10.58
N VAL A 271 -20.70 -13.21 10.36
CA VAL A 271 -20.35 -12.59 9.09
C VAL A 271 -18.87 -12.81 8.82
N LEU A 272 -17.97 -12.28 9.66
CA LEU A 272 -16.53 -12.29 9.39
C LEU A 272 -15.94 -13.70 9.22
N SER A 273 -16.42 -14.69 9.95
CA SER A 273 -15.99 -16.10 9.83
C SER A 273 -17.09 -17.05 9.39
N ALA A 274 -18.19 -16.52 8.84
CA ALA A 274 -19.29 -17.33 8.37
C ALA A 274 -18.84 -18.31 7.28
N GLY A 275 -19.09 -19.60 7.51
CA GLY A 275 -18.77 -20.68 6.57
C GLY A 275 -17.29 -21.04 6.45
N LEU A 276 -16.41 -20.44 7.26
CA LEU A 276 -15.02 -20.88 7.38
C LEU A 276 -14.92 -22.11 8.29
N PRO A 277 -14.06 -23.10 7.98
CA PRO A 277 -13.74 -24.18 8.90
C PRO A 277 -12.86 -23.66 10.05
N ASP A 278 -12.76 -24.41 11.15
CA ASP A 278 -11.88 -24.04 12.28
C ASP A 278 -10.42 -23.90 11.87
N ASN A 279 -9.99 -24.67 10.86
CA ASN A 279 -8.67 -24.61 10.28
C ASN A 279 -8.66 -25.06 8.83
N TRP A 280 -7.70 -24.55 8.07
CA TRP A 280 -7.34 -25.06 6.76
C TRP A 280 -5.84 -24.84 6.50
N SER A 281 -5.25 -25.63 5.61
CA SER A 281 -3.86 -25.43 5.20
C SER A 281 -3.81 -24.89 3.78
N MET A 282 -2.94 -23.91 3.54
CA MET A 282 -2.72 -23.32 2.22
C MET A 282 -1.26 -22.88 2.08
N ASN A 283 -0.82 -22.69 0.83
CA ASN A 283 0.48 -22.14 0.52
C ASN A 283 0.35 -20.62 0.34
N GLU A 284 1.21 -19.83 0.98
CA GLU A 284 1.20 -18.37 0.82
C GLU A 284 2.55 -17.76 1.27
N GLU A 285 2.75 -16.48 0.96
CA GLU A 285 3.74 -15.62 1.60
C GLU A 285 3.21 -15.05 2.92
N TRP A 286 3.69 -15.60 4.04
CA TRP A 286 3.20 -15.25 5.36
C TRP A 286 3.86 -13.98 5.91
N TYR A 287 3.11 -12.87 5.98
CA TYR A 287 3.57 -11.62 6.59
C TYR A 287 3.65 -11.73 8.10
N SER A 288 4.78 -11.33 8.66
CA SER A 288 4.95 -11.10 10.09
C SER A 288 4.90 -9.60 10.41
N PHE A 289 4.40 -9.28 11.59
CA PHE A 289 4.25 -7.91 12.09
C PHE A 289 4.99 -7.73 13.41
N ARG A 290 5.34 -6.48 13.72
CA ARG A 290 6.13 -6.11 14.91
C ARG A 290 5.47 -6.49 16.24
N ALA A 291 4.14 -6.54 16.28
CA ALA A 291 3.37 -6.89 17.46
C ALA A 291 2.09 -7.62 17.03
N SER A 292 1.54 -8.45 17.92
CA SER A 292 0.24 -9.08 17.71
C SER A 292 -0.90 -8.05 17.77
N GLN A 293 -1.93 -8.31 16.97
CA GLN A 293 -3.19 -7.58 16.92
C GLN A 293 -4.20 -8.08 17.95
N LYS A 294 -3.92 -9.19 18.66
CA LYS A 294 -4.73 -9.59 19.81
C LYS A 294 -4.37 -8.73 21.02
N LYS A 295 -5.38 -8.41 21.82
CA LYS A 295 -5.20 -7.75 23.10
C LYS A 295 -4.64 -8.73 24.13
N THR A 296 -3.54 -8.34 24.73
CA THR A 296 -2.95 -8.92 25.94
C THR A 296 -2.86 -7.82 27.00
N GLU A 297 -2.62 -8.17 28.27
CA GLU A 297 -2.42 -7.18 29.34
C GLU A 297 -1.26 -6.21 29.04
N THR A 298 -0.33 -6.60 28.16
CA THR A 298 0.85 -5.83 27.74
C THR A 298 0.76 -5.28 26.32
N SER A 299 -0.38 -5.45 25.61
CA SER A 299 -0.52 -5.01 24.22
C SER A 299 -0.54 -3.49 24.12
N VAL A 300 0.32 -2.95 23.24
CA VAL A 300 0.36 -1.53 22.86
C VAL A 300 -0.56 -1.19 21.67
N VAL A 301 -1.24 -2.18 21.10
CA VAL A 301 -2.17 -2.05 19.96
C VAL A 301 -3.61 -2.00 20.47
N ALA A 302 -4.46 -1.20 19.82
CA ALA A 302 -5.90 -1.16 20.10
C ALA A 302 -6.56 -2.53 19.89
N ASP A 303 -7.70 -2.75 20.57
CA ASP A 303 -8.43 -4.03 20.55
C ASP A 303 -9.00 -4.31 19.15
N LYS A 304 -8.59 -5.42 18.53
CA LYS A 304 -9.02 -5.83 17.19
C LYS A 304 -9.69 -7.19 17.25
N TYR A 305 -10.71 -7.34 16.41
CA TYR A 305 -11.36 -8.62 16.22
C TYR A 305 -10.51 -9.48 15.27
N VAL A 306 -9.69 -10.36 15.82
CA VAL A 306 -8.89 -11.29 15.01
C VAL A 306 -9.80 -12.38 14.45
N VAL A 307 -9.85 -12.51 13.14
CA VAL A 307 -10.65 -13.51 12.44
C VAL A 307 -9.86 -14.79 12.24
N ALA A 308 -8.58 -14.66 11.85
CA ALA A 308 -7.72 -15.80 11.61
C ALA A 308 -6.24 -15.52 11.95
N SER A 309 -5.53 -16.58 12.34
CA SER A 309 -4.12 -16.58 12.70
C SER A 309 -3.36 -17.74 12.05
N LEU A 310 -2.03 -17.72 12.11
CA LEU A 310 -1.18 -18.82 11.66
C LEU A 310 -0.76 -19.74 12.81
N ASP A 311 -0.69 -21.03 12.52
CA ASP A 311 0.05 -21.99 13.32
C ASP A 311 1.54 -21.99 12.93
N GLU A 312 2.35 -21.24 13.68
CA GLU A 312 3.81 -21.18 13.47
C GLU A 312 4.52 -22.54 13.63
N SER A 313 3.90 -23.56 14.21
CA SER A 313 4.48 -24.92 14.25
C SER A 313 4.44 -25.64 12.90
N THR A 314 3.70 -25.10 11.93
CA THR A 314 3.45 -25.74 10.63
C THR A 314 4.28 -25.17 9.49
N TYR A 315 5.07 -24.12 9.74
CA TYR A 315 5.97 -23.50 8.75
C TYR A 315 7.21 -22.89 9.44
N SER A 316 8.14 -22.35 8.65
CA SER A 316 9.37 -21.72 9.14
C SER A 316 9.32 -20.20 8.97
N PRO A 317 9.10 -19.42 10.06
CA PRO A 317 9.10 -17.95 10.02
C PRO A 317 10.54 -17.40 10.04
N LYS A 318 11.30 -17.65 8.96
CA LYS A 318 12.68 -17.17 8.79
C LYS A 318 12.81 -16.28 7.55
N GLY A 319 13.09 -15.01 7.82
CA GLY A 319 13.28 -13.99 6.78
C GLY A 319 14.68 -14.02 6.17
N PHE A 320 14.96 -12.99 5.37
CA PHE A 320 16.26 -12.84 4.72
C PHE A 320 17.41 -12.84 5.74
N GLY A 321 18.52 -13.50 5.40
CA GLY A 321 19.67 -13.59 6.31
C GLY A 321 19.41 -14.34 7.62
N GLY A 322 18.34 -15.12 7.72
CA GLY A 322 17.97 -15.88 8.92
C GLY A 322 17.27 -15.03 9.98
N GLN A 323 16.74 -13.85 9.62
CA GLN A 323 15.94 -13.01 10.51
C GLN A 323 14.82 -13.84 11.16
N ASP A 324 14.67 -13.71 12.48
CA ASP A 324 13.57 -14.33 13.19
C ASP A 324 12.29 -13.52 12.99
N LEU A 325 11.28 -14.15 12.40
CA LEU A 325 9.98 -13.55 12.11
C LEU A 325 8.84 -14.16 12.94
N SER A 326 9.16 -15.01 13.93
CA SER A 326 8.15 -15.57 14.83
C SER A 326 7.47 -14.47 15.63
N MET A 327 6.14 -14.47 15.64
CA MET A 327 5.29 -13.62 16.46
C MET A 327 4.77 -14.36 17.70
N GLY A 328 4.76 -15.69 17.66
CA GLY A 328 4.11 -16.55 18.66
C GLY A 328 2.59 -16.54 18.49
N ASP A 329 1.96 -15.39 18.72
CA ASP A 329 0.58 -15.13 18.30
C ASP A 329 0.59 -14.37 16.97
N HIS A 330 0.16 -15.04 15.90
CA HIS A 330 0.35 -14.57 14.52
C HIS A 330 -0.98 -14.31 13.79
N PRO A 331 -1.73 -13.23 14.10
CA PRO A 331 -2.88 -12.82 13.32
C PRO A 331 -2.55 -12.54 11.86
N ILE A 332 -3.39 -13.04 10.95
CA ILE A 332 -3.28 -12.77 9.50
C ILE A 332 -4.54 -12.14 8.90
N ALA A 333 -5.63 -12.07 9.67
CA ALA A 333 -6.83 -11.33 9.27
C ALA A 333 -7.54 -10.78 10.50
N TRP A 334 -7.93 -9.51 10.45
CA TRP A 334 -8.61 -8.85 11.55
C TRP A 334 -9.55 -7.76 11.07
N ALA A 335 -10.52 -7.44 11.92
CA ALA A 335 -11.43 -6.32 11.77
C ALA A 335 -11.31 -5.36 12.95
N GLN A 336 -11.56 -4.08 12.70
CA GLN A 336 -11.62 -3.06 13.75
C GLN A 336 -12.55 -1.91 13.39
N CYS A 337 -12.97 -1.21 14.42
CA CYS A 337 -13.68 0.05 14.30
C CYS A 337 -12.69 1.20 14.44
N LEU A 338 -12.54 2.00 13.39
CA LEU A 338 -11.75 3.23 13.43
C LEU A 338 -12.69 4.42 13.38
N ALA A 339 -12.84 5.11 14.52
CA ALA A 339 -13.92 6.06 14.74
C ALA A 339 -15.29 5.41 14.44
N LYS A 340 -15.99 5.84 13.39
CA LYS A 340 -17.27 5.24 12.95
C LYS A 340 -17.07 4.20 11.84
N GLY A 341 -15.90 4.17 11.22
CA GLY A 341 -15.59 3.34 10.06
C GLY A 341 -15.31 1.90 10.41
N ARG A 342 -15.44 1.04 9.39
CA ARG A 342 -15.23 -0.41 9.48
C ARG A 342 -14.01 -0.78 8.67
N VAL A 343 -12.96 -1.24 9.34
CA VAL A 343 -11.69 -1.61 8.70
C VAL A 343 -11.50 -3.11 8.82
N PHE A 344 -11.35 -3.78 7.68
CA PHE A 344 -10.92 -5.18 7.60
C PHE A 344 -9.58 -5.27 6.88
N TYR A 345 -8.72 -6.17 7.34
CA TYR A 345 -7.45 -6.46 6.69
C TYR A 345 -7.23 -7.97 6.63
N THR A 346 -6.66 -8.43 5.51
CA THR A 346 -6.12 -9.79 5.38
C THR A 346 -4.72 -9.74 4.77
N ALA A 347 -3.79 -10.49 5.38
CA ALA A 347 -2.44 -10.69 4.88
C ALA A 347 -2.35 -11.76 3.79
N ILE A 348 -3.45 -12.46 3.46
CA ILE A 348 -3.49 -13.44 2.37
C ILE A 348 -3.71 -12.70 1.05
N GLY A 349 -2.96 -13.05 0.01
CA GLY A 349 -3.14 -12.42 -1.30
C GLY A 349 -1.91 -12.33 -2.20
N HIS A 350 -0.75 -12.89 -1.85
CA HIS A 350 0.40 -12.87 -2.79
C HIS A 350 0.14 -13.83 -3.95
N LEU A 351 -0.19 -15.09 -3.66
CA LEU A 351 -0.38 -16.08 -4.71
C LEU A 351 -1.74 -15.93 -5.39
N ALA A 352 -1.72 -15.81 -6.72
CA ALA A 352 -2.92 -15.65 -7.54
C ALA A 352 -3.99 -16.74 -7.30
N GLU A 353 -3.57 -17.98 -7.02
CA GLU A 353 -4.45 -19.11 -6.73
C GLU A 353 -5.29 -18.93 -5.44
N ASN A 354 -4.79 -18.14 -4.48
CA ASN A 354 -5.46 -17.90 -3.20
C ASN A 354 -6.69 -17.00 -3.31
N TYR A 355 -6.90 -16.34 -4.44
CA TYR A 355 -8.17 -15.65 -4.75
C TYR A 355 -9.27 -16.61 -5.21
N THR A 356 -8.92 -17.87 -5.48
CA THR A 356 -9.86 -18.95 -5.84
C THR A 356 -9.86 -20.12 -4.87
N GLU A 357 -8.92 -20.16 -3.92
CA GLU A 357 -8.97 -21.09 -2.79
C GLU A 357 -10.25 -20.81 -1.98
N PRO A 358 -11.12 -21.81 -1.74
CA PRO A 358 -12.46 -21.59 -1.19
C PRO A 358 -12.50 -20.81 0.13
N ASN A 359 -11.59 -21.07 1.07
CA ASN A 359 -11.62 -20.47 2.40
C ASN A 359 -11.07 -19.04 2.39
N SER A 360 -9.97 -18.79 1.67
CA SER A 360 -9.41 -17.46 1.44
C SER A 360 -10.38 -16.56 0.68
N ALA A 361 -10.99 -17.06 -0.41
CA ALA A 361 -12.00 -16.32 -1.15
C ALA A 361 -13.23 -15.99 -0.29
N ARG A 362 -13.65 -16.92 0.59
CA ARG A 362 -14.73 -16.71 1.57
C ARG A 362 -14.33 -15.66 2.61
N LEU A 363 -13.12 -15.72 3.16
CA LEU A 363 -12.63 -14.77 4.16
C LEU A 363 -12.61 -13.34 3.60
N LEU A 364 -12.13 -13.16 2.36
CA LEU A 364 -12.16 -11.87 1.68
C LEU A 364 -13.59 -11.38 1.44
N GLU A 365 -14.48 -12.24 0.94
CA GLU A 365 -15.90 -11.92 0.74
C GLU A 365 -16.57 -11.48 2.04
N ASN A 366 -16.35 -12.21 3.14
CA ASN A 366 -16.89 -11.92 4.46
C ASN A 366 -16.41 -10.56 5.00
N GLY A 367 -15.12 -10.27 4.85
CA GLY A 367 -14.53 -8.98 5.23
C GLY A 367 -15.13 -7.80 4.46
N ILE A 368 -15.33 -7.96 3.14
CA ILE A 368 -15.99 -6.94 2.31
C ILE A 368 -17.44 -6.75 2.75
N LEU A 369 -18.21 -7.84 2.91
CA LEU A 369 -19.61 -7.78 3.35
C LEU A 369 -19.78 -7.08 4.70
N TRP A 370 -18.90 -7.37 5.66
CA TRP A 370 -18.90 -6.70 6.95
C TRP A 370 -18.57 -5.20 6.82
N SER A 371 -17.60 -4.83 5.98
CA SER A 371 -17.21 -3.42 5.78
C SER A 371 -18.31 -2.54 5.18
N LEU A 372 -19.25 -3.12 4.42
CA LEU A 372 -20.32 -2.41 3.72
C LEU A 372 -21.40 -1.81 4.65
N ASN A 373 -21.40 -2.15 5.95
CA ASN A 373 -22.30 -1.56 6.95
C ASN A 373 -23.81 -1.60 6.59
N GLN A 374 -24.27 -2.66 5.90
CA GLN A 374 -25.61 -2.67 5.30
C GLN A 374 -26.75 -2.66 6.33
N ASP A 375 -26.49 -3.06 7.57
CA ASP A 375 -27.48 -3.10 8.66
C ASP A 375 -27.56 -1.81 9.48
N GLN A 376 -26.73 -0.80 9.15
CA GLN A 376 -26.59 0.47 9.86
C GLN A 376 -26.36 0.34 11.39
N THR A 377 -25.92 -0.83 11.85
CA THR A 377 -25.50 -1.02 13.23
C THR A 377 -24.24 -0.19 13.49
N SER A 378 -24.04 0.25 14.73
CA SER A 378 -22.74 0.85 15.06
C SER A 378 -21.65 -0.21 14.90
N CYS A 379 -20.47 0.20 14.42
CA CYS A 379 -19.37 -0.74 14.21
C CYS A 379 -19.06 -1.56 15.49
N GLN A 380 -19.08 -0.90 16.65
CA GLN A 380 -18.81 -1.56 17.94
C GLN A 380 -19.83 -2.66 18.24
N GLN A 381 -21.13 -2.41 18.03
CA GLN A 381 -22.15 -3.44 18.19
C GLN A 381 -21.94 -4.61 17.24
N SER A 382 -21.53 -4.34 15.99
CA SER A 382 -21.32 -5.41 15.02
C SER A 382 -20.20 -6.38 15.41
N LEU A 383 -19.15 -5.90 16.08
CA LEU A 383 -18.05 -6.76 16.56
C LEU A 383 -18.38 -7.52 17.85
N GLN A 384 -19.46 -7.14 18.53
CA GLN A 384 -19.95 -7.78 19.77
C GLN A 384 -21.01 -8.85 19.50
N ILE A 385 -21.38 -9.08 18.23
CA ILE A 385 -22.33 -10.14 17.88
C ILE A 385 -21.61 -11.48 18.07
N ASP A 386 -21.93 -12.13 19.19
CA ASP A 386 -21.45 -13.44 19.66
C ASP A 386 -20.08 -13.49 20.39
N GLN A 387 -19.88 -12.62 21.40
CA GLN A 387 -19.08 -13.01 22.59
C GLN A 387 -19.90 -13.87 23.56
#